data_AF-A0A752S3Y1-F1
#
_entry.id   AF-A0A752S3Y1-F1
#
_cell.length_a   1.000
_cell.length_b   1.000
_cell.length_c   1.000
_cell.angle_alpha   90.00
_cell.angle_beta   90.00
_cell.angle_gamma   90.00
#
_symmetry.space_group_name_H-M   'P 1'
#
loop_
_entity.id
_entity.type
_entity.pdbx_description
1 polymer ?
#
loop_
_entity_poly.entity_id
_entity_poly.type
_entity_poly.pdbx_seq_one_letter_code
_entity_poly.pdbx_strand_id
1 'polypeptide(L)'
;LVTTSVLLCSIYIQEKKDTSNDIINQIKNTVRQNNLTNGYASFWFASSASIDRDISIAPIDVNRGLNILACNKWLSKNYWYERGGNFVITDDDVMRNITIKEVGKPSKIIDVGDKKIFVYDKNITFSCN
;
A
#
# COMPACT_ATOMS: atom_id res chain seq x y z
N LEU A 1 -7.67 -21.38 62.73
CA LEU A 1 -8.31 -21.27 61.40
C LEU A 1 -7.82 -20.00 60.74
N VAL A 2 -7.06 -20.10 59.64
CA VAL A 2 -6.81 -18.97 58.74
C VAL A 2 -6.93 -19.52 57.33
N THR A 3 -8.04 -19.22 56.66
CA THR A 3 -8.24 -19.53 55.24
C THR A 3 -7.79 -18.31 54.44
N THR A 4 -6.60 -18.38 53.85
CA THR A 4 -6.14 -17.39 52.87
C THR A 4 -6.69 -17.74 51.51
N SER A 5 -7.73 -17.02 51.07
CA SER A 5 -8.16 -17.02 49.68
C SER A 5 -7.17 -16.23 48.84
N VAL A 6 -6.48 -16.92 47.93
CA VAL A 6 -5.63 -16.27 46.91
C VAL A 6 -6.50 -16.04 45.68
N LEU A 7 -6.84 -14.78 45.43
CA LEU A 7 -7.48 -14.34 44.20
C LEU A 7 -6.44 -14.36 43.07
N LEU A 8 -6.54 -15.34 42.16
CA LEU A 8 -5.78 -15.35 40.91
C LEU A 8 -6.45 -14.41 39.91
N CYS A 9 -6.06 -13.13 39.93
CA CYS A 9 -6.33 -12.22 38.83
C CYS A 9 -5.60 -12.72 37.58
N SER A 10 -6.33 -13.40 36.70
CA SER A 10 -5.83 -13.76 35.38
C SER A 10 -5.69 -12.49 34.56
N ILE A 11 -4.46 -12.03 34.35
CA ILE A 11 -4.16 -10.93 33.44
C ILE A 11 -4.45 -11.45 32.04
N TYR A 12 -5.59 -11.03 31.47
CA TYR A 12 -5.94 -11.33 30.10
C TYR A 12 -5.02 -10.50 29.20
N ILE A 13 -3.87 -11.06 28.82
CA ILE A 13 -3.00 -10.47 27.80
C ILE A 13 -3.75 -10.63 26.48
N GLN A 14 -4.46 -9.58 26.08
CA GLN A 14 -5.00 -9.48 24.74
C GLN A 14 -3.80 -9.15 23.83
N GLU A 15 -3.24 -10.14 23.15
CA GLU A 15 -2.25 -9.92 22.09
C GLU A 15 -2.85 -8.94 21.10
N LYS A 16 -2.31 -7.73 21.06
CA LYS A 16 -2.67 -6.72 20.08
C LYS A 16 -2.10 -7.20 18.75
N LYS A 17 -2.87 -8.01 18.00
CA LYS A 17 -2.50 -8.49 16.67
C LYS A 17 -2.11 -7.29 15.82
N ASP A 18 -0.84 -7.23 15.40
CA ASP A 18 -0.30 -6.12 14.62
C ASP A 18 -0.89 -6.17 13.20
N THR A 19 -2.01 -5.46 13.01
CA THR A 19 -2.77 -5.41 11.76
C THR A 19 -1.98 -4.79 10.61
N SER A 20 -0.93 -4.01 10.92
CA SER A 20 -0.08 -3.37 9.93
C SER A 20 0.79 -4.38 9.16
N ASN A 21 1.42 -5.31 9.88
CA ASN A 21 2.17 -6.39 9.24
C ASN A 21 1.25 -7.34 8.45
N ASP A 22 0.03 -7.56 8.94
CA ASP A 22 -0.97 -8.37 8.25
C ASP A 22 -1.35 -7.72 6.90
N ILE A 23 -1.63 -6.42 6.88
CA ILE A 23 -2.03 -5.73 5.64
C ILE A 23 -0.90 -5.69 4.60
N ILE A 24 0.34 -5.44 5.02
CA ILE A 24 1.50 -5.48 4.11
C ILE A 24 1.65 -6.86 3.48
N ASN A 25 1.54 -7.92 4.27
CA ASN A 25 1.64 -9.29 3.75
C ASN A 25 0.49 -9.62 2.80
N GLN A 26 -0.73 -9.19 3.10
CA GLN A 26 -1.88 -9.37 2.21
C GLN A 26 -1.68 -8.62 0.88
N ILE A 27 -1.16 -7.39 0.90
CA ILE A 27 -0.81 -6.62 -0.31
C ILE A 27 0.23 -7.38 -1.13
N LYS A 28 1.34 -7.83 -0.51
CA LYS A 28 2.41 -8.56 -1.20
C LYS A 28 1.87 -9.84 -1.86
N ASN A 29 1.05 -10.60 -1.15
CA ASN A 29 0.44 -11.82 -1.69
C ASN A 29 -0.51 -11.50 -2.84
N THR A 30 -1.34 -10.46 -2.71
CA THR A 30 -2.28 -10.05 -3.75
C THR A 30 -1.56 -9.62 -5.02
N VAL A 31 -0.51 -8.80 -4.90
CA VAL A 31 0.34 -8.36 -6.02
C VAL A 31 0.92 -9.56 -6.76
N ARG A 32 1.47 -10.55 -6.04
CA ARG A 32 2.01 -11.79 -6.64
C ARG A 32 0.96 -12.65 -7.33
N GLN A 33 -0.16 -12.92 -6.66
CA GLN A 33 -1.23 -13.76 -7.19
C GLN A 33 -1.84 -13.18 -8.47
N ASN A 34 -1.72 -11.87 -8.68
CA ASN A 34 -2.18 -11.17 -9.87
C ASN A 34 -1.05 -10.90 -10.88
N ASN A 35 0.15 -11.48 -10.69
CA ASN A 35 1.33 -11.29 -11.55
C ASN A 35 1.71 -9.82 -11.77
N LEU A 36 1.51 -8.99 -10.73
CA LEU A 36 1.86 -7.58 -10.75
C LEU A 36 3.30 -7.41 -10.29
N THR A 37 4.14 -6.75 -11.10
CA THR A 37 5.58 -6.60 -10.81
C THR A 37 5.97 -5.15 -10.55
N ASN A 38 5.26 -4.21 -11.16
CA ASN A 38 5.65 -2.82 -11.27
C ASN A 38 4.46 -1.91 -10.98
N GLY A 39 4.54 -1.08 -9.95
CA GLY A 39 3.43 -0.19 -9.61
C GLY A 39 3.83 1.02 -8.76
N TYR A 40 2.81 1.63 -8.16
CA TYR A 40 2.93 2.86 -7.37
C TYR A 40 2.15 2.74 -6.06
N ALA A 41 2.63 3.37 -4.99
CA ALA A 41 1.93 3.39 -3.70
C ALA A 41 2.44 4.56 -2.85
N SER A 42 1.79 4.87 -1.72
CA SER A 42 2.41 5.79 -0.76
C SER A 42 3.71 5.21 -0.20
N PHE A 43 4.57 6.09 0.32
CA PHE A 43 5.94 5.75 0.71
C PHE A 43 6.04 4.51 1.62
N TRP A 44 5.15 4.37 2.61
CA TRP A 44 5.16 3.21 3.51
C TRP A 44 4.85 1.90 2.80
N PHE A 45 3.80 1.86 1.97
CA PHE A 45 3.46 0.64 1.24
C PHE A 45 4.50 0.32 0.16
N ALA A 46 5.01 1.33 -0.55
CA ALA A 46 6.05 1.14 -1.55
C ALA A 46 7.32 0.51 -0.92
N SER A 47 7.75 1.05 0.22
CA SER A 47 8.94 0.57 0.93
C SER A 47 8.75 -0.83 1.52
N SER A 48 7.62 -1.08 2.18
CA SER A 48 7.37 -2.36 2.87
C SER A 48 7.01 -3.51 1.91
N ALA A 49 6.31 -3.23 0.81
CA ALA A 49 5.89 -4.26 -0.14
C ALA A 49 6.98 -4.60 -1.19
N SER A 50 7.94 -3.70 -1.46
CA SER A 50 9.04 -3.92 -2.41
C SER A 50 10.27 -4.63 -1.83
N ILE A 51 10.19 -5.16 -0.60
CA ILE A 51 11.34 -5.82 0.07
C ILE A 51 11.79 -7.09 -0.68
N ASP A 52 10.88 -7.71 -1.43
CA ASP A 52 11.17 -8.92 -2.19
C ASP A 52 11.43 -8.54 -3.65
N ARG A 53 12.60 -8.95 -4.19
CA ARG A 53 13.21 -8.46 -5.45
C ARG A 53 12.33 -8.48 -6.70
N ASP A 54 11.24 -9.24 -6.68
CA ASP A 54 10.36 -9.45 -7.83
C ASP A 54 9.31 -8.34 -8.00
N ILE A 55 9.15 -7.49 -6.97
CA ILE A 55 8.16 -6.41 -6.95
C ILE A 55 8.89 -5.07 -6.80
N SER A 56 8.66 -4.17 -7.74
CA SER A 56 9.14 -2.80 -7.68
C SER A 56 7.96 -1.83 -7.60
N ILE A 57 7.84 -1.12 -6.48
CA ILE A 57 6.78 -0.12 -6.28
C ILE A 57 7.45 1.23 -6.06
N ALA A 58 7.13 2.20 -6.92
CA ALA A 58 7.63 3.56 -6.79
C ALA A 58 6.75 4.34 -5.81
N PRO A 59 7.33 5.09 -4.85
CA PRO A 59 6.56 5.85 -3.89
C PRO A 59 5.96 7.11 -4.54
N ILE A 60 4.66 7.35 -4.34
CA ILE A 60 3.94 8.55 -4.79
C ILE A 60 3.25 9.22 -3.61
N ASP A 61 3.14 10.54 -3.65
CA ASP A 61 2.41 11.33 -2.68
C ASP A 61 1.14 11.90 -3.29
N VAL A 62 0.16 12.18 -2.43
CA VAL A 62 -1.05 12.91 -2.80
C VAL A 62 -0.86 14.37 -2.43
N ASN A 63 -0.72 15.25 -3.43
CA ASN A 63 -0.78 16.68 -3.19
C ASN A 63 -2.25 17.10 -3.11
N ARG A 64 -2.78 17.17 -1.88
CA ARG A 64 -4.20 17.49 -1.62
C ARG A 64 -4.59 18.92 -2.02
N GLY A 65 -3.65 19.87 -1.98
CA GLY A 65 -3.92 21.26 -2.37
C GLY A 65 -4.09 21.42 -3.89
N LEU A 66 -3.28 20.69 -4.67
CA LEU A 66 -3.34 20.69 -6.13
C LEU A 66 -4.26 19.59 -6.70
N ASN A 67 -4.68 18.65 -5.87
CA ASN A 67 -5.53 17.52 -6.25
C ASN A 67 -4.87 16.67 -7.36
N ILE A 68 -3.58 16.36 -7.15
CA ILE A 68 -2.70 15.60 -8.07
C ILE A 68 -1.87 14.55 -7.33
N LEU A 69 -1.38 13.54 -8.05
CA LEU A 69 -0.29 12.68 -7.59
C LEU A 69 1.06 13.33 -7.88
N ALA A 70 2.02 13.13 -6.99
CA ALA A 70 3.38 13.61 -7.16
C ALA A 70 4.38 12.48 -6.88
N CYS A 71 5.51 12.48 -7.58
CA CYS A 71 6.58 11.54 -7.28
C CYS A 71 7.18 11.84 -5.89
N ASN A 72 7.32 10.83 -5.04
CA ASN A 72 8.03 10.99 -3.78
C ASN A 72 9.52 10.67 -4.00
N LYS A 73 10.35 11.71 -4.18
CA LYS A 73 11.78 11.54 -4.47
C LYS A 73 12.64 11.13 -3.28
N TRP A 74 12.07 10.96 -2.08
CA TRP A 74 12.84 10.50 -0.94
C TRP A 74 13.09 8.99 -1.04
N LEU A 75 14.37 8.59 -1.05
CA LEU A 75 14.80 7.19 -1.18
C LEU A 75 14.25 6.45 -2.43
N SER A 76 13.91 7.20 -3.48
CA SER A 76 13.46 6.63 -4.76
C SER A 76 14.35 7.06 -5.92
N LYS A 77 14.28 6.32 -7.03
CA LYS A 77 15.06 6.58 -8.24
C LYS A 77 14.14 6.97 -9.39
N ASN A 78 14.53 7.95 -10.20
CA ASN A 78 13.73 8.42 -11.34
C ASN A 78 13.28 7.28 -12.27
N TYR A 79 14.17 6.31 -12.54
CA TYR A 79 13.85 5.19 -13.42
C TYR A 79 12.66 4.35 -12.92
N TRP A 80 12.31 4.38 -11.62
CA TRP A 80 11.14 3.68 -11.08
C TRP A 80 9.83 4.25 -11.61
N TYR A 81 9.81 5.54 -11.93
CA TYR A 81 8.66 6.24 -12.48
C TYR A 81 8.62 6.17 -14.01
N GLU A 82 9.79 6.18 -14.65
CA GLU A 82 9.96 6.12 -16.10
C GLU A 82 9.76 4.71 -16.68
N ARG A 83 10.15 3.64 -15.95
CA ARG A 83 9.94 2.25 -16.40
C ARG A 83 8.45 1.90 -16.60
N GLY A 84 7.60 2.67 -15.94
CA GLY A 84 6.16 2.45 -15.88
C GLY A 84 5.72 1.29 -14.99
N GLY A 85 4.43 1.25 -14.69
CA GLY A 85 3.77 0.18 -13.97
C GLY A 85 2.29 0.10 -14.34
N ASN A 86 1.62 -0.97 -13.92
CA ASN A 86 0.22 -1.22 -14.26
C ASN A 86 -0.71 -1.28 -13.06
N PHE A 87 -0.23 -0.89 -11.86
CA PHE A 87 -1.07 -0.81 -10.68
C PHE A 87 -0.70 0.35 -9.74
N VAL A 88 -1.70 0.77 -8.96
CA VAL A 88 -1.56 1.75 -7.87
C VAL A 88 -2.22 1.21 -6.61
N ILE A 89 -1.50 1.14 -5.50
CA ILE A 89 -2.06 0.88 -4.16
C ILE A 89 -2.56 2.21 -3.61
N THR A 90 -3.84 2.26 -3.25
CA THR A 90 -4.52 3.48 -2.81
C THR A 90 -4.92 3.41 -1.34
N ASP A 91 -4.51 4.43 -0.59
CA ASP A 91 -4.63 4.45 0.87
C ASP A 91 -6.03 4.82 1.37
N ASP A 92 -6.62 5.84 0.77
CA ASP A 92 -7.89 6.45 1.17
C ASP A 92 -8.70 6.92 -0.06
N ASP A 93 -9.92 7.41 0.18
CA ASP A 93 -10.81 7.88 -0.89
C ASP A 93 -10.26 9.10 -1.64
N VAL A 94 -9.46 9.94 -0.99
CA VAL A 94 -8.84 11.10 -1.64
C VAL A 94 -7.84 10.63 -2.68
N MET A 95 -6.95 9.71 -2.31
CA MET A 95 -5.99 9.10 -3.23
C MET A 95 -6.71 8.36 -4.37
N ARG A 96 -7.80 7.64 -4.08
CA ARG A 96 -8.60 6.93 -5.10
C ARG A 96 -9.17 7.89 -6.14
N ASN A 97 -9.80 8.97 -5.68
CA ASN A 97 -10.43 9.96 -6.54
C ASN A 97 -9.40 10.66 -7.42
N ILE A 98 -8.25 11.04 -6.85
CA ILE A 98 -7.15 11.66 -7.60
C ILE A 98 -6.56 10.67 -8.60
N THR A 99 -6.32 9.42 -8.20
CA THR A 99 -5.79 8.38 -9.09
C THR A 99 -6.73 8.16 -10.28
N ILE A 100 -8.05 8.09 -10.06
CA ILE A 100 -9.04 7.96 -11.15
C ILE A 100 -9.02 9.19 -12.07
N LYS A 101 -8.89 10.40 -11.51
CA LYS A 101 -8.83 11.65 -12.27
C LYS A 101 -7.59 11.70 -13.18
N GLU A 102 -6.43 11.32 -12.67
CA GLU A 102 -5.15 11.47 -13.40
C GLU A 102 -4.83 10.28 -14.31
N VAL A 103 -5.09 9.06 -13.84
CA VAL A 103 -4.72 7.84 -14.56
C VAL A 103 -5.91 7.31 -15.37
N GLY A 104 -7.14 7.61 -14.96
CA GLY A 104 -8.37 7.08 -15.54
C GLY A 104 -8.97 5.94 -14.70
N LYS A 105 -10.05 5.36 -15.19
CA LYS A 105 -10.72 4.23 -14.51
C LYS A 105 -9.86 2.96 -14.57
N PRO A 106 -9.63 2.25 -13.45
CA PRO A 106 -8.93 0.97 -13.47
C PRO A 106 -9.76 -0.12 -14.15
N SER A 107 -9.06 -1.04 -14.82
CA SER A 107 -9.66 -2.25 -15.42
C SER A 107 -10.10 -3.25 -14.34
N LYS A 108 -9.38 -3.29 -13.22
CA LYS A 108 -9.68 -4.14 -12.07
C LYS A 108 -9.37 -3.40 -10.77
N ILE A 109 -10.25 -3.56 -9.78
CA ILE A 109 -10.05 -3.08 -8.41
C ILE A 109 -9.97 -4.32 -7.52
N ILE A 110 -8.93 -4.40 -6.70
CA ILE A 110 -8.76 -5.47 -5.72
C ILE A 110 -8.76 -4.85 -4.33
N ASP A 111 -9.73 -5.22 -3.49
CA ASP A 111 -9.79 -4.77 -2.11
C ASP A 111 -8.85 -5.59 -1.23
N VAL A 112 -8.07 -4.90 -0.40
CA VAL A 112 -7.15 -5.51 0.57
C VAL A 112 -7.31 -4.72 1.87
N GLY A 113 -8.05 -5.27 2.83
CA GLY A 113 -8.43 -4.54 4.05
C GLY A 113 -9.16 -3.22 3.73
N ASP A 114 -8.64 -2.11 4.24
CA ASP A 114 -9.12 -0.76 3.95
C ASP A 114 -8.43 -0.10 2.74
N LYS A 115 -7.49 -0.81 2.10
CA LYS A 115 -6.74 -0.39 0.91
C LYS A 115 -7.36 -0.95 -0.35
N LYS A 116 -7.04 -0.34 -1.49
CA LYS A 116 -7.42 -0.88 -2.81
C LYS A 116 -6.25 -0.85 -3.78
N ILE A 117 -6.10 -1.91 -4.55
CA ILE A 117 -5.15 -1.99 -5.65
C ILE A 117 -5.92 -1.74 -6.94
N PHE A 118 -5.64 -0.61 -7.59
CA PHE A 118 -6.16 -0.25 -8.90
C PHE A 118 -5.23 -0.80 -9.97
N VAL A 119 -5.74 -1.67 -10.84
CA VAL A 119 -4.98 -2.33 -11.91
C VAL A 119 -5.48 -1.87 -13.27
N TYR A 120 -4.55 -1.71 -14.21
CA TYR A 120 -4.80 -1.12 -15.52
C TYR A 120 -4.26 -2.00 -16.64
N ASP A 121 -4.98 -2.06 -17.77
CA ASP A 121 -4.52 -2.76 -19.00
C ASP A 121 -3.57 -1.89 -19.84
N LYS A 122 -2.99 -0.85 -19.23
CA LYS A 122 -2.04 0.06 -19.85
C LYS A 122 -0.87 0.31 -18.92
N ASN A 123 0.27 0.65 -19.51
CA ASN A 123 1.42 1.13 -18.75
C ASN A 123 1.17 2.58 -18.29
N ILE A 124 1.47 2.85 -17.02
CA ILE A 124 1.34 4.17 -16.40
C ILE A 124 2.73 4.65 -16.05
N THR A 125 3.04 5.90 -16.36
CA THR A 125 4.32 6.55 -16.03
C THR A 125 4.05 7.87 -15.34
N PHE A 126 4.92 8.28 -14.42
CA PHE A 126 4.87 9.61 -13.81
C PHE A 126 6.09 10.41 -14.22
N SER A 127 5.87 11.65 -14.70
CA SER A 127 6.95 12.57 -15.02
C SER A 127 7.35 13.32 -13.76
N CYS A 128 8.57 13.09 -13.28
CA CYS A 128 9.07 13.66 -12.04
C CYS A 128 9.98 14.87 -12.27
N ASN A 129 9.78 15.65 -13.34
CA ASN A 129 10.57 16.86 -13.62
C ASN A 129 10.33 17.96 -12.58
#